data_AF-A0A9X3V8N4-F1
#
_entry.id   AF-A0A9X3V8N4-F1
#
_cell.length_a   1.000
_cell.length_b   1.000
_cell.length_c   1.000
_cell.angle_alpha   90.00
_cell.angle_beta   90.00
_cell.angle_gamma   90.00
#
_symmetry.space_group_name_H-M   'P 1'
#
loop_
_entity.id
_entity.type
_entity.pdbx_description
1 polymer ?
#
loop_
_entity_poly.entity_id
_entity_poly.type
_entity_poly.pdbx_seq_one_letter_code
_entity_poly.pdbx_strand_id
1 'polypeptide(L)'
;MPLDIGFLLPDGRYDLRLQFDGDGCYWFLHPWFTRVQRTTGSYVDLYGDADFHEANGLDALIGAMAEARAAAARQPTEWRVHTGTQLVPVRQELYATVERVEILRSIERFQALLEEAKVSRKTLAFRGD
;
A
#
# COMPACT_ATOMS: atom_id res chain seq x y z
N MET A 1 11.36 -2.88 5.61
CA MET A 1 10.99 -1.56 6.16
C MET A 1 9.48 -1.52 6.31
N PRO A 2 8.94 -0.99 7.42
CA PRO A 2 7.51 -0.77 7.54
C PRO A 2 7.06 0.37 6.61
N LEU A 3 5.80 0.32 6.19
CA LEU A 3 5.12 1.47 5.59
C LEU A 3 3.98 1.87 6.51
N ASP A 4 4.09 3.07 7.04
CA ASP A 4 3.09 3.65 7.90
C ASP A 4 2.03 4.35 7.06
N ILE A 5 0.76 4.12 7.40
CA ILE A 5 -0.41 4.69 6.74
C ILE A 5 -1.32 5.31 7.81
N GLY A 6 -1.67 6.58 7.61
CA GLY A 6 -2.35 7.37 8.63
C GLY A 6 -2.90 8.68 8.09
N PHE A 7 -3.40 9.52 8.99
CA PHE A 7 -3.91 10.84 8.61
C PHE A 7 -2.93 11.94 9.00
N LEU A 8 -2.74 12.91 8.11
CA LEU A 8 -2.09 14.17 8.46
C LEU A 8 -3.11 15.09 9.13
N LEU A 9 -2.86 15.42 10.40
CA LEU A 9 -3.73 16.30 11.19
C LEU A 9 -3.43 17.78 10.90
N PRO A 10 -4.39 18.70 11.14
CA PRO A 10 -4.20 20.13 10.86
C PRO A 10 -3.05 20.79 11.63
N ASP A 11 -2.65 20.21 12.77
CA ASP A 11 -1.53 20.67 13.58
C ASP A 11 -0.18 20.08 13.12
N GLY A 12 -0.16 19.38 11.99
CA GLY A 12 1.02 18.75 11.40
C GLY A 12 1.38 17.40 12.03
N ARG A 13 0.64 16.93 13.04
CA ARG A 13 0.86 15.60 13.61
C ARG A 13 0.38 14.49 12.67
N TYR A 14 1.04 13.35 12.78
CA TYR A 14 0.69 12.15 12.05
C TYR A 14 -0.05 11.16 12.96
N ASP A 15 -1.23 10.74 12.52
CA ASP A 15 -2.08 9.76 13.21
C ASP A 15 -1.97 8.40 12.51
N LEU A 16 -1.03 7.56 12.97
CA LEU A 16 -0.80 6.21 12.44
C LEU A 16 -2.01 5.30 12.67
N ARG A 17 -2.54 4.69 11.60
CA ARG A 17 -3.72 3.81 11.66
C ARG A 17 -3.48 2.38 11.15
N LEU A 18 -2.52 2.23 10.26
CA LEU A 18 -2.17 0.96 9.63
C LEU A 18 -0.69 0.98 9.34
N GLN A 19 -0.03 -0.15 9.59
CA GLN A 19 1.37 -0.37 9.26
C GLN A 19 1.44 -1.64 8.43
N PHE A 20 2.16 -1.61 7.32
CA PHE A 20 2.51 -2.81 6.59
C PHE A 20 3.84 -3.35 7.09
N ASP A 21 3.73 -4.33 7.99
CA ASP A 21 4.86 -5.09 8.51
C ASP A 21 5.24 -6.17 7.50
N GLY A 22 6.18 -5.83 6.63
CA GLY A 22 6.86 -6.81 5.81
C GLY A 22 6.64 -6.65 4.32
N ASP A 23 7.69 -7.04 3.61
CA ASP A 23 7.87 -6.95 2.18
C ASP A 23 6.68 -7.56 1.41
N GLY A 24 6.13 -8.70 1.84
CA GLY A 24 5.13 -9.45 1.07
C GLY A 24 3.84 -8.67 0.76
N CYS A 25 3.27 -7.95 1.74
CA CYS A 25 2.03 -7.20 1.52
C CYS A 25 2.27 -5.98 0.63
N TYR A 26 3.32 -5.20 0.92
CA TYR A 26 3.70 -4.06 0.10
C TYR A 26 3.99 -4.49 -1.35
N TRP A 27 4.82 -5.51 -1.54
CA TRP A 27 5.20 -5.99 -2.88
C TRP A 27 4.05 -6.63 -3.64
N PHE A 28 3.09 -7.22 -2.92
CA PHE A 28 1.83 -7.62 -3.55
C PHE A 28 1.12 -6.38 -4.10
N LEU A 29 1.00 -5.31 -3.30
CA LEU A 29 0.30 -4.08 -3.69
C LEU A 29 1.05 -3.19 -4.70
N HIS A 30 2.36 -3.37 -4.80
CA HIS A 30 3.27 -2.54 -5.60
C HIS A 30 2.86 -2.31 -7.07
N PRO A 31 2.34 -3.30 -7.83
CA PRO A 31 1.88 -3.07 -9.20
C PRO A 31 0.76 -2.03 -9.29
N TRP A 32 -0.12 -1.98 -8.28
CA TRP A 32 -1.20 -1.01 -8.22
C TRP A 32 -0.69 0.38 -7.80
N PHE A 33 0.25 0.46 -6.87
CA PHE A 33 0.91 1.72 -6.51
C PHE A 33 1.66 2.34 -7.70
N THR A 34 2.37 1.52 -8.48
CA THR A 34 3.04 1.96 -9.71
C THR A 34 2.03 2.53 -10.72
N ARG A 35 0.85 1.93 -10.83
CA ARG A 35 -0.20 2.43 -11.73
C ARG A 35 -0.78 3.75 -11.25
N VAL A 36 -0.99 3.91 -9.94
CA VAL A 36 -1.42 5.18 -9.35
C VAL A 36 -0.38 6.27 -9.66
N GLN A 37 0.91 6.02 -9.40
CA GLN A 37 1.99 6.95 -9.72
C GLN A 37 1.99 7.38 -11.19
N ARG A 38 1.83 6.44 -12.13
CA ARG A 38 1.77 6.77 -13.57
C ARG A 38 0.61 7.70 -13.92
N THR A 39 -0.46 7.67 -13.13
CA THR A 39 -1.69 8.44 -13.39
C THR A 39 -1.70 9.77 -12.64
N THR A 40 -1.13 9.82 -11.44
CA THR A 40 -1.27 10.97 -10.52
C THR A 40 0.07 11.67 -10.22
N GLY A 41 1.20 11.04 -10.52
CA GLY A 41 2.54 11.48 -10.11
C GLY A 41 2.93 11.10 -8.68
N SER A 42 1.95 10.78 -7.81
CA SER A 42 2.19 10.40 -6.41
C SER A 42 2.46 8.91 -6.27
N TYR A 43 3.51 8.54 -5.54
CA TYR A 43 3.96 7.15 -5.40
C TYR A 43 3.98 6.69 -3.95
N VAL A 44 3.35 5.55 -3.67
CA VAL A 44 3.43 4.90 -2.36
C VAL A 44 4.71 4.05 -2.33
N ASP A 45 5.73 4.56 -1.65
CA ASP A 45 7.07 3.97 -1.53
C ASP A 45 7.34 3.52 -0.09
N LEU A 46 8.13 2.46 0.08
CA LEU A 46 8.65 2.05 1.39
C LEU A 46 9.70 3.03 1.94
N TYR A 47 10.32 3.85 1.08
CA TYR A 47 11.46 4.72 1.43
C TYR A 47 11.16 6.21 1.27
N GLY A 48 9.89 6.57 1.09
CA GLY A 48 9.50 7.94 0.80
C GLY A 48 8.12 8.27 1.31
N ASP A 49 7.84 9.57 1.33
CA ASP A 49 6.56 10.09 1.78
C ASP A 49 5.63 10.33 0.60
N ALA A 50 4.34 10.04 0.83
CA ALA A 50 3.30 10.42 -0.11
C ALA A 50 2.03 10.83 0.64
N ASP A 51 1.32 11.80 0.08
CA ASP A 51 0.06 12.30 0.62
C ASP A 51 -1.01 12.18 -0.45
N PHE A 52 -2.18 11.67 -0.06
CA PHE A 52 -3.35 11.50 -0.92
C PHE A 52 -4.56 12.21 -0.32
N HIS A 53 -5.21 13.04 -1.12
CA HIS A 53 -6.42 13.79 -0.84
C HIS A 53 -7.28 13.87 -2.12
N GLU A 54 -8.49 14.42 -2.01
CA GLU A 54 -9.51 14.44 -3.08
C GLU A 54 -8.93 14.93 -4.43
N ALA A 55 -8.18 16.03 -4.41
CA ALA A 55 -7.62 16.65 -5.63
C ALA A 55 -6.32 16.03 -6.18
N ASN A 56 -5.67 15.05 -5.52
CA ASN A 56 -4.35 14.55 -5.95
C ASN A 56 -4.24 13.02 -6.14
N GLY A 57 -5.38 12.35 -6.33
CA GLY A 57 -5.39 10.94 -6.72
C GLY A 57 -5.92 9.96 -5.69
N LEU A 58 -6.59 10.44 -4.63
CA LEU A 58 -7.27 9.56 -3.67
C LEU A 58 -8.25 8.58 -4.36
N ASP A 59 -9.03 9.05 -5.34
CA ASP A 59 -9.95 8.18 -6.11
C ASP A 59 -9.21 7.13 -6.94
N ALA A 60 -8.04 7.47 -7.49
CA ALA A 60 -7.21 6.52 -8.22
C ALA A 60 -6.69 5.41 -7.28
N LEU A 61 -6.33 5.79 -6.05
CA LEU A 61 -5.90 4.85 -5.02
C LEU A 61 -7.05 3.95 -4.53
N ILE A 62 -8.27 4.49 -4.40
CA ILE A 62 -9.48 3.71 -4.10
C ILE A 62 -9.73 2.64 -5.17
N GLY A 63 -9.72 3.03 -6.45
CA GLY A 63 -9.91 2.09 -7.56
C GLY A 63 -8.82 1.02 -7.59
N ALA A 64 -7.56 1.44 -7.38
CA ALA A 64 -6.43 0.53 -7.28
C ALA A 64 -6.57 -0.52 -6.17
N MET A 65 -7.02 -0.13 -4.98
CA MET A 65 -7.22 -1.07 -3.87
C MET A 65 -8.42 -2.01 -4.10
N ALA A 66 -9.48 -1.55 -4.76
CA ALA A 66 -10.60 -2.42 -5.15
C ALA A 66 -10.15 -3.54 -6.12
N GLU A 67 -9.31 -3.19 -7.10
CA GLU A 67 -8.74 -4.17 -8.01
C GLU A 67 -7.74 -5.11 -7.32
N ALA A 68 -6.91 -4.59 -6.40
CA ALA A 68 -6.00 -5.39 -5.60
C ALA A 68 -6.76 -6.44 -4.78
N ARG A 69 -7.88 -6.06 -4.16
CA ARG A 69 -8.77 -6.99 -3.44
C ARG A 69 -9.29 -8.10 -4.35
N ALA A 70 -9.77 -7.74 -5.54
CA ALA A 70 -10.29 -8.71 -6.52
C ALA A 70 -9.19 -9.65 -7.06
N ALA A 71 -7.95 -9.18 -7.15
CA ALA A 71 -6.80 -10.02 -7.49
C ALA A 71 -6.43 -10.96 -6.34
N ALA A 72 -6.33 -10.46 -5.11
CA ALA A 72 -6.02 -11.26 -3.91
C ALA A 72 -7.07 -12.37 -3.69
N ALA A 73 -8.35 -12.07 -3.90
CA ALA A 73 -9.44 -13.04 -3.73
C ALA A 73 -9.34 -14.26 -4.67
N ARG A 74 -8.65 -14.12 -5.81
CA ARG A 74 -8.44 -15.19 -6.80
C ARG A 74 -7.16 -16.00 -6.56
N GLN A 75 -6.33 -15.58 -5.61
CA GLN A 75 -5.12 -16.32 -5.27
C GLN A 75 -5.45 -17.59 -4.47
N PRO A 76 -4.54 -18.59 -4.41
CA PRO A 76 -4.62 -19.69 -3.46
C PRO A 76 -4.65 -19.18 -2.00
N THR A 77 -4.88 -20.08 -1.05
CA THR A 77 -4.85 -19.73 0.39
C THR A 77 -3.51 -19.12 0.81
N GLU A 78 -2.42 -19.59 0.21
CA GLU A 78 -1.05 -19.11 0.41
C GLU A 78 -0.32 -19.08 -0.93
N TRP A 79 0.51 -18.06 -1.17
CA TRP A 79 1.37 -18.00 -2.36
C TRP A 79 2.64 -17.21 -2.09
N ARG A 80 3.58 -17.25 -3.04
CA ARG A 80 4.84 -16.51 -2.98
C ARG A 80 4.74 -15.22 -3.79
N VAL A 81 5.09 -14.11 -3.17
CA VAL A 81 5.21 -12.78 -3.79
C VAL A 81 6.69 -12.48 -3.99
N HIS A 82 7.08 -12.05 -5.18
CA HIS A 82 8.44 -11.57 -5.44
C HIS A 82 8.66 -10.24 -4.72
N THR A 83 9.70 -10.18 -3.89
CA THR A 83 9.98 -9.01 -3.03
C THR A 83 11.26 -8.29 -3.38
N GLY A 84 12.00 -8.78 -4.38
CA GLY A 84 13.23 -8.14 -4.81
C GLY A 84 14.21 -9.11 -5.46
N THR A 85 15.36 -8.57 -5.83
CA THR A 85 16.46 -9.35 -6.38
C THR A 85 17.74 -8.92 -5.69
N GLN A 86 18.34 -9.83 -4.93
CA GLN A 86 19.71 -9.67 -4.47
C GLN A 86 20.63 -9.77 -5.68
N LEU A 87 21.55 -8.82 -5.86
CA LEU A 87 22.51 -8.84 -6.97
C LEU A 87 23.91 -9.30 -6.54
N VAL A 88 24.27 -9.08 -5.27
CA VAL A 88 25.59 -9.34 -4.69
C VAL A 88 25.38 -10.02 -3.33
N PRO A 89 26.19 -11.05 -2.95
CA PRO A 89 27.32 -11.61 -3.69
C PRO A 89 26.92 -12.48 -4.88
N VAL A 90 25.70 -13.02 -4.88
CA VAL A 90 25.16 -13.84 -5.97
C VAL A 90 23.75 -13.35 -6.28
N ARG A 91 23.43 -13.31 -7.59
CA ARG A 91 22.10 -12.95 -8.06
C ARG A 91 21.08 -13.98 -7.56
N GLN A 92 20.10 -13.53 -6.78
CA GLN A 92 19.04 -14.37 -6.24
C GLN A 92 17.72 -13.60 -6.18
N GLU A 93 16.65 -14.22 -6.66
CA GLU A 93 15.29 -13.69 -6.48
C GLU A 93 14.80 -13.96 -5.05
N LEU A 94 14.25 -12.92 -4.44
CA LEU A 94 13.70 -12.96 -3.09
C LEU A 94 12.19 -13.05 -3.20
N TYR A 95 11.61 -13.88 -2.33
CA TYR A 95 10.17 -14.08 -2.27
C TYR A 95 9.72 -14.14 -0.82
N ALA A 96 8.57 -13.56 -0.52
CA ALA A 96 7.85 -13.73 0.73
C ALA A 96 6.64 -14.61 0.50
N THR A 97 6.40 -15.54 1.43
CA THR A 97 5.14 -16.28 1.49
C THR A 97 4.10 -15.41 2.16
N VAL A 98 2.91 -15.30 1.55
CA VAL A 98 1.79 -14.51 2.08
C VAL A 98 0.53 -15.36 2.15
N GLU A 99 -0.31 -15.07 3.14
CA GLU A 99 -1.61 -15.70 3.29
C GLU A 99 -2.71 -14.80 2.72
N ARG A 100 -3.64 -15.41 1.98
CA ARG A 100 -4.78 -14.70 1.38
C ARG A 100 -5.60 -13.93 2.40
N VAL A 101 -5.82 -14.54 3.56
CA VAL A 101 -6.64 -13.95 4.63
C VAL A 101 -5.97 -12.69 5.18
N GLU A 102 -4.66 -12.70 5.39
CA GLU A 102 -3.91 -11.54 5.90
C GLU A 102 -3.82 -10.41 4.88
N ILE A 103 -3.61 -10.74 3.60
CA ILE A 103 -3.62 -9.76 2.50
C ILE A 103 -5.00 -9.11 2.39
N LEU A 104 -6.08 -9.90 2.36
CA LEU A 104 -7.43 -9.37 2.26
C LEU A 104 -7.80 -8.52 3.48
N ARG A 105 -7.42 -8.93 4.70
CA ARG A 105 -7.62 -8.15 5.93
C ARG A 105 -6.90 -6.80 5.86
N SER A 106 -5.65 -6.81 5.39
CA SER A 106 -4.84 -5.60 5.24
C SER A 106 -5.44 -4.63 4.21
N ILE A 107 -5.87 -5.16 3.05
CA ILE A 107 -6.56 -4.37 2.02
C ILE A 107 -7.88 -3.80 2.55
N GLU A 108 -8.65 -4.58 3.30
CA GLU A 108 -9.93 -4.12 3.86
C GLU A 108 -9.73 -2.97 4.87
N ARG A 109 -8.74 -3.09 5.76
CA ARG A 109 -8.36 -1.98 6.66
C ARG A 109 -7.92 -0.75 5.88
N PHE A 110 -7.14 -0.93 4.81
CA PHE A 110 -6.70 0.17 3.97
C PHE A 110 -7.88 0.83 3.23
N GLN A 111 -8.80 0.04 2.66
CA GLN A 111 -10.02 0.56 2.03
C GLN A 111 -10.87 1.37 3.02
N ALA A 112 -10.97 0.94 4.28
CA ALA A 112 -11.67 1.71 5.30
C ALA A 112 -11.03 3.09 5.56
N LEU A 113 -9.70 3.17 5.57
CA LEU A 113 -8.97 4.45 5.70
C LEU A 113 -9.17 5.35 4.48
N LEU A 114 -9.17 4.78 3.27
CA LEU A 114 -9.44 5.54 2.05
C LEU A 114 -10.86 6.11 2.02
N GLU A 115 -11.84 5.34 2.48
CA GLU A 115 -13.23 5.81 2.59
C GLU A 115 -13.36 6.89 3.66
N GLU A 116 -12.72 6.73 4.82
CA GLU A 116 -12.69 7.77 5.85
C GLU A 116 -12.04 9.06 5.32
N ALA A 117 -10.92 8.94 4.59
CA ALA A 117 -10.24 10.06 3.95
C ALA A 117 -11.18 10.81 3.01
N LYS A 118 -11.93 10.07 2.19
CA LYS A 118 -12.87 10.62 1.21
C LYS A 118 -14.04 11.32 1.87
N VAL A 119 -14.73 10.65 2.79
CA VAL A 119 -15.92 11.20 3.48
C VAL A 119 -15.57 12.39 4.35
N SER A 120 -14.45 12.30 5.07
CA SER A 120 -14.03 13.34 6.01
C SER A 120 -13.14 14.43 5.37
N ARG A 121 -12.84 14.30 4.07
CA ARG A 121 -11.90 15.16 3.33
C ARG A 121 -10.54 15.32 4.03
N LYS A 122 -10.05 14.23 4.63
CA LYS A 122 -8.74 14.18 5.28
C LYS A 122 -7.66 13.80 4.27
N THR A 123 -6.44 14.24 4.54
CA THR A 123 -5.25 13.80 3.82
C THR A 123 -4.77 12.48 4.41
N LEU A 124 -4.78 11.42 3.58
CA LEU A 124 -4.16 10.15 3.91
C LEU A 124 -2.66 10.23 3.59
N ALA A 125 -1.84 10.07 4.59
CA ALA A 125 -0.39 10.17 4.52
C ALA A 125 0.24 8.77 4.62
N PHE A 126 1.30 8.59 3.84
CA PHE A 126 2.16 7.42 3.76
C PHE A 126 3.55 7.85 4.19
N ARG A 127 4.14 7.16 5.16
CA ARG A 127 5.48 7.45 5.67
C ARG A 127 6.32 6.18 5.59
N GLY A 128 7.35 6.23 4.74
CA GLY A 128 8.36 5.19 4.60
C GLY A 128 9.58 5.50 5.46
N ASP A 129 10.35 4.46 5.78
CA ASP A 129 11.61 4.54 6.55
C ASP A 129 12.85 4.64 5.65
#